data_AF-A0ABD2MTZ0-F1
#
_entry.id   AF-A0ABD2MTZ0-F1
#
_cell.length_a   1.000
_cell.length_b   1.000
_cell.length_c   1.000
_cell.angle_alpha   90.00
_cell.angle_beta   90.00
_cell.angle_gamma   90.00
#
_symmetry.space_group_name_H-M   'P 1'
#
loop_
_entity.id
_entity.type
_entity.pdbx_description
1 polymer ?
#
loop_
_entity_poly.entity_id
_entity_poly.type
_entity_poly.pdbx_seq_one_letter_code
_entity_poly.pdbx_strand_id
1 'polypeptide(L)'
;YLLTRVEGKIGSPEKPLSDLGLISYRSYWKDVLLGYLCANSNTTLSVKDISQEMAIHSYDIVSTLQALGMMKYWKGKHIILKKQDVLDDYVDRTKRRGSDLKEVDRACLRWNPPQPASI
;
A
#
# COMPACT_ATOMS: atom_id res chain seq x y z
N TYR A 1 8.53 -3.08 4.17
CA TYR A 1 7.49 -3.84 3.45
C TYR A 1 8.03 -4.96 2.57
N LEU A 2 9.11 -4.78 1.78
CA LEU A 2 9.63 -5.88 0.93
C LEU A 2 9.95 -7.16 1.72
N LEU A 3 10.65 -7.06 2.86
CA LEU A 3 10.92 -8.20 3.74
C LEU A 3 9.62 -8.85 4.24
N THR A 4 8.68 -8.05 4.73
CA THR A 4 7.36 -8.51 5.19
C THR A 4 6.61 -9.29 4.12
N ARG A 5 6.71 -8.87 2.84
CA ARG A 5 6.15 -9.60 1.69
C ARG A 5 6.85 -10.94 1.46
N VAL A 6 8.17 -10.98 1.57
CA VAL A 6 8.95 -12.23 1.46
C VAL A 6 8.60 -13.21 2.58
N GLU A 7 8.31 -12.70 3.78
CA GLU A 7 7.84 -13.52 4.90
C GLU A 7 6.38 -13.98 4.78
N GLY A 8 5.62 -13.46 3.80
CA GLY A 8 4.17 -13.71 3.71
C GLY A 8 3.37 -13.13 4.88
N LYS A 9 3.91 -12.11 5.55
CA LYS A 9 3.28 -11.46 6.71
C LYS A 9 2.62 -10.15 6.31
N ILE A 10 1.81 -9.60 7.21
CA ILE A 10 1.26 -8.26 7.12
C ILE A 10 1.88 -7.41 8.23
N GLY A 11 2.32 -6.20 7.90
CA GLY A 11 2.98 -5.30 8.85
C GLY A 11 2.37 -3.90 8.89
N SER A 12 2.58 -3.25 10.03
CA SER A 12 2.34 -1.83 10.28
C SER A 12 3.56 -1.30 11.03
N PRO A 13 3.97 -0.03 10.84
CA PRO A 13 5.02 0.56 11.65
C PRO A 13 4.66 0.54 13.14
N GLU A 14 5.68 0.46 13.99
CA GLU A 14 5.52 0.62 15.44
C GLU A 14 5.04 2.04 15.78
N LYS A 15 4.24 2.16 16.85
CA LYS A 15 3.60 3.40 17.27
C LYS A 15 4.15 3.83 18.65
N PRO A 16 4.27 5.13 18.94
CA PRO A 16 3.89 6.26 18.08
C PRO A 16 4.91 6.54 16.98
N LEU A 17 4.43 6.97 15.81
CA LEU A 17 5.29 7.51 14.75
C LEU A 17 5.69 8.95 15.07
N SER A 18 6.87 9.37 14.63
CA SER A 18 7.22 10.79 14.55
C SER A 18 6.41 11.49 13.47
N ASP A 19 6.28 12.83 13.54
CA ASP A 19 5.54 13.61 12.54
C ASP A 19 6.05 13.36 11.11
N LEU A 20 7.37 13.37 10.94
CA LEU A 20 8.01 13.07 9.65
C LEU A 20 7.77 11.61 9.23
N GLY A 21 7.83 10.68 10.19
CA GLY A 21 7.54 9.27 9.95
C GLY A 21 6.11 9.09 9.43
N LEU A 22 5.13 9.72 10.07
CA LEU A 22 3.73 9.65 9.67
C LEU A 22 3.49 10.19 8.26
N ILE A 23 4.10 11.33 7.91
CA ILE A 23 4.01 11.91 6.56
C ILE A 23 4.63 10.94 5.53
N SER A 24 5.80 10.39 5.85
CA SER A 24 6.53 9.48 4.96
C SER A 24 5.77 8.18 4.70
N TYR A 25 5.22 7.56 5.75
CA TYR A 25 4.40 6.35 5.62
C TYR A 25 3.11 6.60 4.84
N ARG A 26 2.42 7.72 5.10
CA ARG A 26 1.22 8.10 4.35
C ARG A 26 1.51 8.33 2.87
N SER A 27 2.62 8.99 2.55
CA SER A 27 3.04 9.18 1.16
C SER A 27 3.36 7.84 0.49
N TYR A 28 4.09 6.97 1.18
CA TYR A 28 4.42 5.63 0.68
C TYR A 28 3.15 4.81 0.43
N TRP A 29 2.25 4.68 1.41
CA TRP A 29 1.01 3.92 1.29
C TRP A 29 0.13 4.45 0.16
N LYS A 30 0.02 5.78 0.02
CA LYS A 30 -0.70 6.41 -1.08
C LYS A 30 -0.10 5.98 -2.43
N ASP A 31 1.21 6.09 -2.60
CA ASP A 31 1.87 5.80 -3.87
C ASP A 31 1.72 4.32 -4.26
N VAL A 32 1.95 3.40 -3.32
CA VAL A 32 1.81 1.97 -3.62
C VAL A 32 0.35 1.55 -3.85
N LEU A 33 -0.60 2.16 -3.14
CA LEU A 33 -2.02 1.82 -3.25
C LEU A 33 -2.62 2.35 -4.56
N LEU A 34 -2.26 3.57 -4.96
CA LEU A 34 -2.70 4.12 -6.24
C LEU A 34 -2.09 3.35 -7.41
N GLY A 35 -0.81 2.97 -7.32
CA GLY A 35 -0.17 2.09 -8.30
C GLY A 35 -0.90 0.75 -8.45
N TYR A 36 -1.29 0.16 -7.33
CA TYR A 36 -2.11 -1.07 -7.32
C TYR A 36 -3.48 -0.87 -7.98
N LEU A 37 -4.20 0.20 -7.62
CA LEU A 37 -5.53 0.49 -8.16
C LEU A 37 -5.51 0.82 -9.66
N CYS A 38 -4.45 1.44 -10.17
CA CYS A 38 -4.24 1.69 -11.59
C CYS A 38 -3.97 0.39 -12.37
N ALA A 39 -3.14 -0.50 -11.83
CA ALA A 39 -2.79 -1.76 -12.49
C ALA A 39 -3.95 -2.78 -12.47
N ASN A 40 -4.82 -2.70 -11.46
CA ASN A 40 -5.89 -3.67 -11.27
C ASN A 40 -7.21 -3.17 -11.88
N SER A 41 -7.72 -3.85 -12.92
CA SER A 41 -9.00 -3.51 -13.58
C SER A 41 -10.23 -4.14 -12.92
N ASN A 42 -10.08 -4.86 -11.80
CA ASN A 42 -11.20 -5.55 -11.15
C ASN A 42 -12.27 -4.56 -10.69
N THR A 43 -13.53 -4.97 -10.89
CA THR A 43 -14.73 -4.22 -10.49
C THR A 43 -15.03 -4.36 -9.00
N THR A 44 -14.55 -5.43 -8.37
CA THR A 44 -14.65 -5.69 -6.94
C THR A 44 -13.25 -5.81 -6.34
N LEU A 45 -13.02 -5.08 -5.26
CA LEU A 45 -11.76 -5.11 -4.52
C LEU A 45 -12.06 -5.31 -3.04
N SER A 46 -11.34 -6.22 -2.41
CA SER A 46 -11.39 -6.48 -0.97
C SER A 46 -10.17 -5.86 -0.30
N VAL A 47 -10.39 -5.13 0.80
CA VAL A 47 -9.29 -4.61 1.63
C VAL A 47 -8.38 -5.74 2.11
N LYS A 48 -8.94 -6.94 2.36
CA LYS A 48 -8.16 -8.11 2.78
C LYS A 48 -7.17 -8.54 1.70
N ASP A 49 -7.58 -8.53 0.44
CA ASP A 49 -6.73 -8.97 -0.68
C ASP A 49 -5.60 -7.97 -0.90
N ILE A 50 -5.91 -6.67 -0.86
CA ILE A 50 -4.92 -5.58 -0.92
C ILE A 50 -3.91 -5.72 0.22
N SER A 51 -4.39 -5.98 1.44
CA SER A 51 -3.56 -6.15 2.64
C SER A 51 -2.55 -7.29 2.50
N GLN A 52 -2.99 -8.45 2.01
CA GLN A 52 -2.13 -9.59 1.74
C GLN A 52 -1.12 -9.30 0.64
N GLU A 53 -1.55 -8.73 -0.48
CA GLU A 53 -0.69 -8.52 -1.64
C GLU A 53 0.40 -7.47 -1.38
N MET A 54 0.06 -6.42 -0.62
CA MET A 54 0.96 -5.32 -0.31
C MET A 54 1.75 -5.50 1.00
N ALA A 55 1.39 -6.50 1.82
CA ALA A 55 1.86 -6.70 3.19
C ALA A 55 1.65 -5.48 4.11
N ILE A 56 0.62 -4.68 3.83
CA ILE A 56 0.26 -3.48 4.61
C ILE A 56 -0.97 -3.80 5.44
N HIS A 57 -0.94 -3.44 6.72
CA HIS A 57 -2.05 -3.67 7.62
C HIS A 57 -3.35 -3.01 7.11
N SER A 58 -4.47 -3.72 7.23
CA SER A 58 -5.77 -3.28 6.68
C SER A 58 -6.20 -1.92 7.22
N TYR A 59 -5.85 -1.60 8.47
CA TYR A 59 -6.09 -0.27 9.06
C TYR A 59 -5.38 0.85 8.27
N ASP A 60 -4.13 0.64 7.88
CA ASP A 60 -3.33 1.63 7.15
C ASP A 60 -3.88 1.83 5.72
N ILE A 61 -4.35 0.74 5.09
CA ILE A 61 -5.06 0.80 3.79
C ILE A 61 -6.37 1.57 3.91
N VAL A 62 -7.21 1.23 4.90
CA VAL A 62 -8.51 1.90 5.11
C VAL A 62 -8.31 3.38 5.38
N SER A 63 -7.40 3.74 6.27
CA SER A 63 -7.12 5.14 6.59
C SER A 63 -6.58 5.91 5.38
N THR A 64 -5.74 5.28 4.54
CA THR A 64 -5.26 5.88 3.28
C THR A 64 -6.40 6.07 2.28
N LEU A 65 -7.27 5.07 2.08
CA LEU A 65 -8.45 5.19 1.20
C LEU A 65 -9.43 6.25 1.70
N GLN A 66 -9.62 6.37 3.01
CA GLN A 66 -10.44 7.43 3.62
C GLN A 66 -9.83 8.81 3.36
N ALA A 67 -8.52 8.98 3.52
CA ALA A 67 -7.83 10.24 3.24
C ALA A 67 -7.92 10.65 1.76
N LEU A 68 -8.00 9.69 0.83
CA LEU A 68 -8.23 9.93 -0.61
C LEU A 68 -9.72 10.15 -0.96
N GLY A 69 -10.62 9.99 0.03
CA GLY A 69 -12.06 9.99 -0.20
C GLY A 69 -12.54 8.87 -1.12
N MET A 70 -11.79 7.76 -1.17
CA MET A 70 -12.04 6.56 -1.97
C MET A 70 -12.66 5.42 -1.14
N MET A 71 -12.98 5.65 0.13
CA MET A 71 -13.67 4.68 0.98
C MET A 71 -15.09 5.18 1.28
N LYS A 72 -16.09 4.35 1.02
CA LYS A 72 -17.48 4.56 1.49
C LYS A 72 -17.98 3.38 2.29
N TYR A 73 -18.90 3.66 3.20
CA TYR A 73 -19.65 2.63 3.91
C TYR A 73 -21.09 2.63 3.38
N TRP A 74 -21.58 1.47 2.96
CA TRP A 74 -22.90 1.31 2.37
C TRP A 74 -23.51 -0.03 2.76
N LYS A 75 -24.71 -0.01 3.35
CA LYS A 75 -25.47 -1.21 3.76
C LYS A 75 -24.63 -2.26 4.50
N GLY A 76 -23.81 -1.83 5.47
CA GLY A 76 -22.97 -2.75 6.25
C GLY A 76 -21.65 -3.14 5.59
N LYS A 77 -21.34 -2.63 4.38
CA LYS A 77 -20.15 -2.99 3.62
C LYS A 77 -19.27 -1.79 3.33
N HIS A 78 -17.96 -1.97 3.41
CA HIS A 78 -16.98 -1.03 2.90
C HIS A 78 -16.86 -1.18 1.39
N ILE A 79 -17.00 -0.07 0.67
CA ILE A 79 -16.91 0.03 -0.79
C ILE A 79 -15.72 0.92 -1.12
N ILE A 80 -14.81 0.39 -1.95
CA ILE A 80 -13.69 1.15 -2.52
C ILE A 80 -14.19 1.82 -3.81
N LEU A 81 -14.06 3.14 -3.88
CA LEU A 81 -14.40 3.94 -5.05
C LEU A 81 -13.11 4.27 -5.82
N LYS A 82 -13.03 3.81 -7.07
CA LYS A 82 -11.98 4.25 -8.00
C LYS A 82 -12.36 5.61 -8.58
N LYS A 83 -11.77 6.66 -8.03
CA LYS A 83 -11.88 8.03 -8.54
C LYS A 83 -10.88 8.23 -9.68
N GLN A 84 -11.39 8.36 -10.91
CA GLN A 84 -10.53 8.47 -12.10
C GLN A 84 -9.63 9.71 -12.05
N ASP A 85 -10.15 10.85 -11.59
CA ASP A 85 -9.39 12.09 -11.40
C ASP A 85 -8.15 11.91 -10.51
N VAL A 86 -8.26 11.12 -9.44
CA VAL A 86 -7.13 10.84 -8.54
C VAL A 86 -6.13 9.86 -9.17
N LEU A 87 -6.61 8.89 -9.95
CA LEU A 87 -5.77 7.92 -10.65
C LEU A 87 -5.01 8.58 -11.80
N ASP A 88 -5.66 9.44 -12.57
CA ASP A 88 -5.07 10.22 -13.66
C ASP A 88 -3.99 11.16 -13.13
N ASP A 89 -4.27 11.92 -12.05
CA ASP A 89 -3.26 12.75 -11.39
C ASP A 89 -2.08 11.93 -10.86
N TYR A 90 -2.31 10.72 -10.34
CA TYR A 90 -1.24 9.82 -9.96
C TYR A 90 -0.39 9.39 -11.17
N VAL A 91 -1.01 8.97 -12.26
CA VAL A 91 -0.30 8.58 -13.50
C VAL A 91 0.55 9.74 -14.02
N ASP A 92 0.01 10.95 -14.06
CA ASP A 92 0.74 12.14 -14.54
C ASP A 92 1.86 12.57 -13.58
N ARG A 93 1.69 12.42 -12.26
CA ARG A 93 2.80 12.60 -11.31
C ARG A 93 3.90 11.57 -11.51
N THR A 94 3.55 10.31 -11.73
CA THR A 94 4.53 9.24 -11.93
C THR A 94 5.32 9.44 -13.21
N LYS A 95 4.68 9.86 -14.32
CA LYS A 95 5.35 10.24 -15.56
C LYS A 95 6.34 11.39 -15.37
N ARG A 96 5.98 12.41 -14.58
CA ARG A 96 6.83 13.57 -14.28
C ARG A 96 8.03 13.22 -13.40
N ARG A 97 7.88 12.28 -12.46
CA ARG A 97 8.97 11.82 -11.59
C ARG A 97 10.04 11.04 -12.36
N GLY A 98 9.69 10.36 -13.46
CA GLY A 98 10.64 9.67 -14.32
C GLY A 98 11.59 8.73 -13.55
N SER A 99 12.88 8.79 -13.87
CA SER A 99 13.94 7.99 -13.24
C SER A 99 14.34 8.42 -11.82
N ASP A 100 13.82 9.55 -11.32
CA ASP A 100 14.18 10.05 -9.98
C ASP A 100 13.51 9.25 -8.86
N LEU A 101 12.50 8.43 -9.18
CA LEU A 101 11.91 7.52 -8.20
C LEU A 101 12.88 6.37 -7.90
N LYS A 102 13.51 6.43 -6.73
CA LYS A 102 14.33 5.34 -6.22
C LYS A 102 13.44 4.20 -5.73
N GLU A 103 13.26 3.18 -6.57
CA GLU A 103 12.60 1.95 -6.18
C GLU A 103 13.59 0.90 -5.68
N VAL A 104 13.14 0.07 -4.74
CA VAL A 104 13.93 -1.08 -4.27
C VAL A 104 13.75 -2.23 -5.26
N ASP A 105 14.82 -2.60 -5.94
CA ASP A 105 14.82 -3.77 -6.82
C ASP A 105 14.71 -5.07 -6.01
N ARG A 106 13.63 -5.82 -6.27
CA ARG A 106 13.38 -7.11 -5.62
C ARG A 106 14.39 -8.17 -6.02
N ALA A 107 14.92 -8.14 -7.25
CA ALA A 107 15.86 -9.13 -7.74
C ALA A 107 17.22 -9.07 -7.02
N CYS A 108 17.54 -7.89 -6.49
CA CYS A 108 18.75 -7.61 -5.71
C CYS A 108 18.62 -7.96 -4.22
N LEU A 109 17.45 -8.37 -3.75
CA LEU A 109 17.29 -8.80 -2.36
C LEU A 109 18.02 -10.12 -2.12
N ARG A 110 18.96 -10.12 -1.17
CA ARG A 110 19.66 -11.30 -0.67
C ARG A 110 19.37 -11.44 0.82
N TRP A 111 18.20 -12.01 1.11
CA TRP A 111 17.72 -12.19 2.47
C TRP A 111 16.76 -13.37 2.53
N ASN A 112 16.87 -14.16 3.59
CA ASN A 112 15.93 -15.24 3.90
C ASN A 112 15.35 -15.01 5.30
N PRO A 113 14.06 -15.34 5.52
CA PRO A 113 13.47 -15.24 6.84
C PRO A 113 14.25 -16.05 7.87
N PRO A 114 14.47 -15.52 9.09
CA PRO A 114 15.06 -16.30 10.16
C PRO A 114 14.15 -17.51 10.43
N GLN A 115 14.75 -18.70 10.49
CA GLN A 115 14.01 -19.88 10.89
C GLN A 115 13.58 -19.70 12.35
N PRO A 116 12.31 -20.00 12.71
CA PRO A 116 11.93 -20.04 14.11
C PRO A 116 12.85 -21.02 14.82
N ALA A 117 13.38 -20.63 15.98
CA ALA A 117 14.20 -21.53 16.78
C ALA A 117 13.41 -22.82 17.01
N SER A 118 13.94 -23.95 16.54
CA SER A 118 13.40 -25.27 16.83
C SER A 118 13.43 -25.43 18.36
N ILE A 119 12.26 -25.47 18.98
CA ILE A 119 12.08 -25.67 20.42
C ILE A 119 12.21 -27.16 20.73
#